data_AF-A0AAU8JFQ2-F1
#
_entry.id   AF-A0AAU8JFQ2-F1
#
_cell.length_a   1.000
_cell.length_b   1.000
_cell.length_c   1.000
_cell.angle_alpha   90.00
_cell.angle_beta   90.00
_cell.angle_gamma   90.00
#
_symmetry.space_group_name_H-M   'P 1'
#
loop_
_entity.id
_entity.type
_entity.pdbx_description
1 polymer ?
#
loop_
_entity_poly.entity_id
_entity_poly.type
_entity_poly.pdbx_seq_one_letter_code
_entity_poly.pdbx_strand_id
1 'polypeptide(L)'
;MIPLRPIIETSETHAPNHAIEGTDPLTPEAIGAAAASHTQTGAQISGNISGSAANITGIAAIANGGTGLSTVSAARTNLQVGMSDIPYTFSEG
;
A
#
# COMPACT_ATOMS: atom_id res chain seq x y z
N MET A 1 -58.63 25.51 24.99
CA MET A 1 -58.11 24.21 24.54
C MET A 1 -57.43 24.45 23.19
N ILE A 2 -56.10 24.38 23.11
CA ILE A 2 -55.37 24.57 21.83
C ILE A 2 -55.12 23.16 21.27
N PRO A 3 -55.50 22.84 20.02
CA PRO A 3 -55.20 21.53 19.45
C PRO A 3 -53.70 21.40 19.16
N LEU A 4 -53.09 20.30 19.62
CA LEU A 4 -51.73 19.96 19.20
C LEU A 4 -51.78 19.50 17.74
N ARG A 5 -50.99 20.14 16.86
CA ARG A 5 -50.76 19.62 15.51
C ARG A 5 -49.72 18.49 15.59
N PRO A 6 -49.88 17.36 14.89
CA PRO A 6 -48.87 16.31 14.81
C PRO A 6 -47.59 16.88 14.17
N ILE A 7 -46.45 16.71 14.84
CA ILE A 7 -45.15 16.96 14.23
C ILE A 7 -44.92 15.78 13.28
N ILE A 8 -45.10 16.01 11.98
CA ILE A 8 -44.61 15.07 10.96
C ILE A 8 -43.18 15.49 10.65
N GLU A 9 -42.19 14.86 11.29
CA GLU A 9 -40.81 14.91 10.80
C GLU A 9 -40.73 13.97 9.59
N THR A 10 -40.79 14.54 8.38
CA THR A 10 -40.46 13.83 7.15
C THR A 10 -38.94 13.64 7.07
N SER A 11 -38.48 12.65 6.28
CA SER A 11 -37.07 12.41 5.93
C SER A 11 -36.27 13.67 5.53
N GLU A 12 -36.97 14.73 5.09
CA GLU A 12 -36.41 16.05 4.77
C GLU A 12 -35.72 16.76 5.96
N THR A 13 -36.02 16.34 7.20
CA THR A 13 -35.34 16.82 8.42
C THR A 13 -34.05 16.05 8.77
N HIS A 14 -33.80 14.90 8.14
CA HIS A 14 -32.67 14.02 8.52
C HIS A 14 -31.41 14.21 7.64
N ALA A 15 -31.54 14.76 6.43
CA ALA A 15 -30.41 14.98 5.52
C ALA A 15 -29.57 16.25 5.77
N PRO A 16 -30.12 17.40 6.22
CA PRO A 16 -29.33 18.63 6.35
C PRO A 16 -28.48 18.74 7.64
N ASN A 17 -28.58 17.80 8.58
CA ASN A 17 -28.07 17.98 9.95
C ASN A 17 -26.61 17.61 10.21
N HIS A 18 -25.78 17.37 9.19
CA HIS A 18 -24.34 17.15 9.41
C HIS A 18 -23.46 18.36 9.09
N ALA A 19 -24.00 19.48 8.60
CA ALA A 19 -23.21 20.68 8.30
C ALA A 19 -23.81 22.02 8.77
N ILE A 20 -25.09 22.06 9.19
CA ILE A 20 -25.76 23.34 9.50
C ILE A 20 -26.11 23.48 10.99
N GLU A 21 -26.52 22.42 11.70
CA GLU A 21 -26.88 22.50 13.14
C GLU A 21 -26.33 21.34 14.00
N GLY A 22 -25.57 20.41 13.42
CA GLY A 22 -24.78 19.44 14.17
C GLY A 22 -23.48 20.10 14.64
N THR A 23 -23.25 20.16 15.96
CA THR A 23 -21.95 20.58 16.52
C THR A 23 -20.85 19.53 16.31
N ASP A 24 -21.18 18.42 15.66
CA ASP A 24 -20.26 17.34 15.31
C ASP A 24 -19.31 17.84 14.20
N PRO A 25 -18.00 17.93 14.46
CA PRO A 25 -17.06 18.30 13.42
C PRO A 25 -17.04 17.22 12.34
N LEU A 26 -17.27 17.59 11.08
CA LEU A 26 -16.94 16.75 9.90
C LEU A 26 -15.48 16.93 9.46
N THR A 27 -14.60 17.32 10.38
CA THR A 27 -13.16 17.39 10.11
C THR A 27 -12.66 15.95 9.86
N PRO A 28 -11.71 15.72 8.95
CA PRO A 28 -11.15 14.38 8.71
C PRO A 28 -10.80 13.63 10.00
N GLU A 29 -10.28 14.34 11.00
CA GLU A 29 -9.93 13.82 12.31
C GLU A 29 -11.14 13.27 13.09
N ALA A 30 -12.28 13.94 12.99
CA ALA A 30 -13.49 13.64 13.75
C ALA A 30 -14.30 12.47 13.17
N ILE A 31 -14.10 12.16 11.88
CA ILE A 31 -14.67 10.97 11.23
C ILE A 31 -13.67 9.81 11.13
N GLY A 32 -12.48 9.95 11.73
CA GLY A 32 -11.42 8.93 11.67
C GLY A 32 -10.81 8.74 10.28
N ALA A 33 -10.99 9.71 9.38
CA ALA A 33 -10.34 9.69 8.08
C ALA A 33 -8.83 9.92 8.25
N ALA A 34 -8.04 9.23 7.43
CA ALA A 34 -6.60 9.45 7.38
C ALA A 34 -6.30 10.89 6.89
N ALA A 35 -5.22 11.48 7.39
CA ALA A 35 -4.73 12.77 6.92
C ALA A 35 -4.48 12.74 5.40
N ALA A 36 -4.66 13.90 4.74
CA ALA A 36 -4.49 14.03 3.29
C ALA A 36 -3.09 13.61 2.81
N SER A 37 -2.07 13.81 3.64
CA SER A 37 -0.73 13.25 3.44
C SER A 37 -0.51 12.12 4.44
N HIS A 38 -0.94 10.90 4.06
CA HIS A 38 -0.66 9.70 4.84
C HIS A 38 0.35 8.84 4.08
N THR A 39 1.39 8.40 4.78
CA THR A 39 2.36 7.44 4.25
C THR A 39 2.00 6.05 4.75
N GLN A 40 1.90 5.09 3.84
CA GLN A 40 1.78 3.68 4.19
C GLN A 40 3.18 3.05 4.12
N THR A 41 3.58 2.43 5.21
CA THR A 41 4.79 1.60 5.26
C THR A 41 4.50 0.23 4.65
N GLY A 42 5.53 -0.45 4.15
CA GLY A 42 5.38 -1.79 3.59
C GLY A 42 4.78 -2.80 4.57
N ALA A 43 5.01 -2.64 5.88
CA ALA A 43 4.46 -3.52 6.92
C ALA A 43 2.92 -3.44 7.04
N GLN A 44 2.30 -2.37 6.55
CA GLN A 44 0.85 -2.20 6.55
C GLN A 44 0.17 -2.92 5.38
N ILE A 45 0.95 -3.41 4.40
CA ILE A 45 0.44 -4.06 3.20
C ILE A 45 0.64 -5.57 3.35
N SER A 46 -0.46 -6.31 3.47
CA SER A 46 -0.44 -7.78 3.56
C SER A 46 -0.43 -8.49 2.20
N GLY A 47 -0.55 -7.74 1.12
CA GLY A 47 -0.61 -8.24 -0.25
C GLY A 47 0.55 -7.79 -1.14
N ASN A 48 0.41 -8.09 -2.43
CA ASN A 48 1.40 -7.71 -3.43
C ASN A 48 1.19 -6.26 -3.87
N ILE A 49 2.29 -5.53 -4.07
CA ILE A 49 2.28 -4.24 -4.76
C ILE A 49 2.71 -4.51 -6.19
N SER A 50 1.79 -4.34 -7.14
CA SER A 50 2.11 -4.51 -8.56
C SER A 50 2.97 -3.33 -9.08
N GLY A 51 3.89 -3.63 -9.99
CA GLY A 51 4.79 -2.64 -10.60
C GLY A 51 6.26 -2.84 -10.20
N SER A 52 7.10 -1.91 -10.64
CA SER A 52 8.54 -1.93 -10.37
C SER A 52 8.88 -1.02 -9.19
N ALA A 53 9.71 -1.50 -8.27
CA ALA A 53 10.29 -0.65 -7.25
C ALA A 53 11.24 0.37 -7.89
N ALA A 54 11.05 1.67 -7.63
CA ALA A 54 11.96 2.70 -8.10
C ALA A 54 13.35 2.55 -7.46
N ASN A 55 13.40 2.14 -6.19
CA ASN A 55 14.62 1.88 -5.44
C ASN A 55 14.37 0.75 -4.41
N ILE A 56 15.40 -0.04 -4.13
CA ILE A 56 15.43 -0.99 -3.02
C ILE A 56 16.58 -0.61 -2.10
N THR A 57 16.29 -0.31 -0.83
CA THR A 57 17.32 -0.09 0.18
C THR A 57 17.72 -1.41 0.81
N GLY A 58 19.02 -1.73 0.82
CA GLY A 58 19.54 -2.99 1.35
C GLY A 58 19.65 -4.09 0.28
N ILE A 59 19.58 -5.35 0.72
CA ILE A 59 19.76 -6.52 -0.14
C ILE A 59 18.41 -7.21 -0.33
N ALA A 60 18.00 -7.45 -1.58
CA ALA A 60 16.88 -8.32 -1.89
C ALA A 60 17.34 -9.79 -1.88
N ALA A 61 16.64 -10.64 -1.12
CA ALA A 61 16.89 -12.08 -1.07
C ALA A 61 16.64 -12.75 -2.44
N ILE A 62 17.28 -13.90 -2.67
CA ILE A 62 17.15 -14.65 -3.93
C ILE A 62 15.72 -15.14 -4.17
N ALA A 63 15.01 -15.53 -3.11
CA ALA A 63 13.60 -15.92 -3.16
C ALA A 63 12.68 -14.77 -3.63
N ASN A 64 13.14 -13.52 -3.50
CA ASN A 64 12.42 -12.32 -3.92
C ASN A 64 12.98 -11.74 -5.24
N GLY A 65 13.76 -12.53 -5.99
CA GLY A 65 14.33 -12.14 -7.29
C GLY A 65 15.59 -11.28 -7.23
N GLY A 66 16.19 -11.08 -6.04
CA GLY A 66 17.49 -10.43 -5.89
C GLY A 66 18.67 -11.40 -6.02
N THR A 67 19.88 -10.91 -5.75
CA THR A 67 21.11 -11.73 -5.72
C THR A 67 21.46 -12.21 -4.31
N GLY A 68 20.80 -11.68 -3.28
CA GLY A 68 21.00 -12.05 -1.88
C GLY A 68 22.27 -11.51 -1.22
N LEU A 69 23.15 -10.77 -1.92
CA LEU A 69 24.36 -10.15 -1.34
C LEU A 69 24.74 -8.80 -1.98
N SER A 70 25.51 -7.98 -1.27
CA SER A 70 25.87 -6.60 -1.68
C SER A 70 27.17 -6.48 -2.48
N THR A 71 27.88 -7.57 -2.73
CA THR A 71 29.12 -7.57 -3.53
C THR A 71 28.96 -8.43 -4.77
N VAL A 72 29.61 -8.03 -5.86
CA VAL A 72 29.55 -8.75 -7.13
C VAL A 72 30.04 -10.19 -6.98
N SER A 73 31.17 -10.41 -6.28
CA SER A 73 31.73 -11.76 -6.12
C SER A 73 30.76 -12.70 -5.42
N ALA A 74 30.13 -12.24 -4.35
CA ALA A 74 29.24 -13.07 -3.57
C ALA A 74 27.87 -13.26 -4.25
N ALA A 75 27.38 -12.24 -4.98
CA ALA A 75 26.23 -12.38 -5.87
C ALA A 75 26.44 -13.45 -6.95
N ARG A 76 27.64 -13.50 -7.57
CA ARG A 76 27.96 -14.57 -8.53
C ARG A 76 27.93 -15.95 -7.89
N THR A 77 28.47 -16.09 -6.69
CA THR A 77 28.43 -17.34 -5.92
C THR A 77 27.00 -17.78 -5.65
N ASN A 78 26.13 -16.88 -5.17
CA ASN A 78 24.72 -17.20 -4.90
C ASN A 78 23.96 -17.63 -6.16
N LEU A 79 24.21 -16.96 -7.28
CA LEU A 79 23.60 -17.28 -8.56
C LEU A 79 24.28 -18.47 -9.26
N GLN A 80 25.39 -18.98 -8.72
CA GLN A 80 26.22 -20.03 -9.33
C GLN A 80 26.63 -19.66 -10.77
N VAL A 81 26.88 -18.38 -11.03
CA VAL A 81 27.35 -17.88 -12.33
C VAL A 81 28.86 -17.73 -12.31
N GLY A 82 29.54 -18.86 -12.35
CA GLY A 82 30.97 -18.97 -12.64
C GLY A 82 31.17 -19.38 -14.10
N MET A 83 32.21 -18.86 -14.75
CA MET A 83 32.58 -19.25 -16.13
C MET A 83 32.79 -20.77 -16.29
N SER A 84 32.96 -21.50 -15.18
CA SER A 84 33.31 -22.91 -15.14
C SER A 84 32.11 -23.87 -15.22
N ASP A 85 30.88 -23.38 -14.99
CA ASP A 85 29.70 -24.25 -14.80
C ASP A 85 28.82 -24.39 -16.06
N ILE A 86 29.10 -23.61 -17.11
CA ILE A 86 28.39 -23.73 -18.40
C ILE A 86 29.22 -24.62 -19.33
N PRO A 87 28.77 -25.86 -19.64
CA PRO A 87 29.40 -26.66 -20.67
C PRO A 87 29.12 -26.02 -22.04
N TYR A 88 30.02 -25.14 -22.48
CA TYR A 88 30.03 -24.69 -23.87
C TYR A 88 30.64 -25.79 -24.72
N THR A 89 29.80 -26.63 -25.33
CA THR A 89 30.22 -27.43 -26.48
C THR A 89 30.25 -26.51 -27.69
N PHE A 90 31.45 -26.06 -28.11
CA PHE A 90 31.60 -25.45 -29.42
C PHE A 90 31.33 -26.52 -30.47
N SER A 91 30.27 -26.33 -31.26
CA SER A 91 30.04 -27.11 -32.47
C SER A 91 31.02 -26.63 -33.53
N GLU A 92 32.22 -27.22 -33.57
CA GLU A 92 33.08 -27.11 -34.74
C GLU A 92 32.37 -27.84 -35.89
N GLY A 93 31.98 -27.09 -36.92
CA GLY A 93 31.30 -27.62 -38.11
C GLY A 93 32.19 -28.47 -38.99
#